data_AF-A0A024QBX3-F1
#
_entry.id   AF-A0A024QBX3-F1
#
_cell.length_a   1.000
_cell.length_b   1.000
_cell.length_c   1.000
_cell.angle_alpha   90.00
_cell.angle_beta   90.00
_cell.angle_gamma   90.00
#
_symmetry.space_group_name_H-M   'P 1'
#
loop_
_entity.id
_entity.type
_entity.pdbx_description
1 polymer ?
#
loop_
_entity_poly.entity_id
_entity_poly.type
_entity_poly.pdbx_seq_one_letter_code
_entity_poly.pdbx_strand_id
1 'polypeptide(L)'
;MGSIPGYILIMIDPNEKNLPKLNACIAHEFHHNVLFHNTNWNFMTDITVGRYLAIEGLAESFAASMFGEEHIGPWVTGVQGADLETARRIISKSLDVRGFMEVRKYIFGEHPMMPETQDFGMPFCGGYAVGYHAVQAYLRKPGISIEKATITDGDEIIKASGYIEN
;
A
#
# COMPACT_ATOMS: atom_id res chain seq x y z
N MET A 1 -3.26 10.86 5.95
CA MET A 1 -2.56 10.49 7.19
C MET A 1 -3.55 9.93 8.20
N GLY A 2 -3.57 8.61 8.34
CA GLY A 2 -4.25 7.83 9.37
C GLY A 2 -3.25 7.32 10.40
N SER A 3 -3.59 6.18 11.04
CA SER A 3 -2.81 5.56 12.11
C SER A 3 -2.65 6.41 13.37
N ILE A 4 -3.58 7.34 13.59
CA ILE A 4 -3.68 8.18 14.78
C ILE A 4 -5.01 7.83 15.44
N PRO A 5 -5.02 7.08 16.57
CA PRO A 5 -6.25 6.64 17.21
C PRO A 5 -7.22 7.81 17.44
N GLY A 6 -8.41 7.73 16.83
CA GLY A 6 -9.47 8.73 16.93
C GLY A 6 -9.38 9.91 15.95
N TYR A 7 -8.37 9.98 15.09
CA TYR A 7 -8.17 11.09 14.15
C TYR A 7 -7.79 10.62 12.75
N ILE A 8 -8.16 11.42 11.75
CA ILE A 8 -7.73 11.30 10.35
C ILE A 8 -7.41 12.71 9.87
N LEU A 9 -6.24 12.90 9.24
CA LEU A 9 -5.88 14.14 8.57
C LEU A 9 -5.86 13.93 7.05
N ILE A 10 -6.70 14.69 6.35
CA ILE A 10 -6.75 14.74 4.89
C ILE A 10 -6.22 16.10 4.43
N MET A 11 -5.25 16.07 3.53
CA MET A 11 -4.81 17.24 2.76
C MET A 11 -5.29 17.05 1.33
N ILE A 12 -6.06 18.00 0.83
CA ILE A 12 -6.69 17.91 -0.49
C ILE A 12 -6.64 19.27 -1.19
N ASP A 13 -6.30 19.26 -2.48
CA ASP A 13 -6.55 20.40 -3.37
C ASP A 13 -8.01 20.30 -3.87
N PRO A 14 -8.93 21.16 -3.43
CA PRO A 14 -10.38 20.97 -3.56
C PRO A 14 -10.87 21.38 -4.96
N ASN A 15 -10.52 20.60 -5.98
CA ASN A 15 -10.96 20.77 -7.36
C ASN A 15 -11.92 19.66 -7.82
N GLU A 16 -12.51 19.81 -9.01
CA GLU A 16 -13.50 18.87 -9.57
C GLU A 16 -12.98 17.44 -9.74
N LYS A 17 -11.66 17.24 -9.87
CA LYS A 17 -11.04 15.92 -10.01
C LYS A 17 -10.83 15.25 -8.65
N ASN A 18 -10.49 16.03 -7.62
CA ASN A 18 -10.09 15.52 -6.31
C ASN A 18 -11.26 15.40 -5.33
N LEU A 19 -12.20 16.35 -5.34
CA LEU A 19 -13.34 16.34 -4.41
C LEU A 19 -14.17 15.04 -4.47
N PRO A 20 -14.44 14.44 -5.64
CA PRO A 20 -15.13 13.15 -5.70
C PRO A 20 -14.39 12.01 -5.00
N LYS A 21 -13.06 12.10 -4.84
CA LYS A 21 -12.23 11.09 -4.18
C LYS A 21 -12.14 11.27 -2.66
N LEU A 22 -12.66 12.35 -2.09
CA LEU A 22 -12.51 12.67 -0.67
C LEU A 22 -12.97 11.53 0.25
N ASN A 23 -14.13 10.91 -0.04
CA ASN A 23 -14.63 9.81 0.76
C ASN A 23 -13.74 8.56 0.67
N ALA A 24 -13.22 8.27 -0.52
CA ALA A 24 -12.27 7.17 -0.71
C ALA A 24 -10.97 7.42 0.06
N CYS A 25 -10.43 8.65 0.03
CA CYS A 25 -9.27 9.03 0.85
C CYS A 25 -9.56 8.87 2.35
N ILE A 26 -10.73 9.28 2.84
CA ILE A 26 -11.10 9.08 4.25
C ILE A 26 -11.14 7.59 4.61
N ALA A 27 -11.73 6.76 3.74
CA ALA A 27 -11.79 5.31 3.99
C ALA A 27 -10.43 4.62 3.96
N HIS A 28 -9.53 5.04 3.07
CA HIS A 28 -8.15 4.60 3.05
C HIS A 28 -7.46 4.88 4.39
N GLU A 29 -7.53 6.12 4.87
CA GLU A 29 -6.85 6.49 6.12
C GLU A 29 -7.53 5.91 7.37
N PHE A 30 -8.86 5.71 7.31
CA PHE A 30 -9.61 4.97 8.31
C PHE A 30 -9.17 3.52 8.39
N HIS A 31 -8.91 2.88 7.24
CA HIS A 31 -8.43 1.50 7.20
C HIS A 31 -7.13 1.34 7.98
N HIS A 32 -6.18 2.25 7.83
CA HIS A 32 -4.96 2.23 8.64
C HIS A 32 -5.26 2.28 10.15
N ASN A 33 -6.19 3.13 10.61
CA ASN A 33 -6.59 3.16 12.02
C ASN A 33 -7.10 1.78 12.49
N VAL A 34 -7.92 1.10 11.68
CA VAL A 34 -8.43 -0.24 11.99
C VAL A 34 -7.29 -1.25 12.00
N LEU A 35 -6.44 -1.27 10.98
CA LEU A 35 -5.31 -2.20 10.88
C LEU A 35 -4.38 -2.05 12.09
N PHE A 36 -3.91 -0.83 12.37
CA PHE A 36 -2.95 -0.60 13.45
C PHE A 36 -3.53 -0.76 14.86
N HIS A 37 -4.86 -0.68 15.01
CA HIS A 37 -5.51 -1.07 16.26
C HIS A 37 -5.39 -2.57 16.55
N ASN A 38 -5.28 -3.39 15.50
CA ASN A 38 -5.24 -4.86 15.61
C ASN A 38 -3.83 -5.45 15.53
N THR A 39 -2.81 -4.65 15.18
CA THR A 39 -1.41 -5.12 15.12
C THR A 39 -0.74 -5.12 16.49
N ASN A 40 0.08 -6.14 16.76
CA ASN A 40 0.84 -6.30 18.02
C ASN A 40 2.36 -6.20 17.84
N TRP A 41 2.83 -5.66 16.71
CA TRP A 41 4.23 -5.47 16.37
C TRP A 41 4.54 -3.98 16.21
N ASN A 42 5.82 -3.61 16.34
CA ASN A 42 6.24 -2.21 16.29
C ASN A 42 6.47 -1.76 14.84
N PHE A 43 5.73 -0.75 14.38
CA PHE A 43 5.82 -0.25 13.01
C PHE A 43 7.22 0.27 12.64
N MET A 44 7.96 0.83 13.58
CA MET A 44 9.29 1.37 13.29
C MET A 44 10.35 0.29 13.13
N THR A 45 10.24 -0.83 13.87
CA THR A 45 11.29 -1.87 13.93
C THR A 45 10.93 -3.16 13.20
N ASP A 46 9.67 -3.58 13.25
CA ASP A 46 9.25 -4.92 12.86
C ASP A 46 8.54 -4.96 11.50
N ILE A 47 8.29 -3.77 10.91
CA ILE A 47 7.75 -3.66 9.56
C ILE A 47 8.71 -4.29 8.56
N THR A 48 8.16 -5.06 7.63
CA THR A 48 8.85 -5.63 6.47
C THR A 48 8.36 -4.94 5.19
N VAL A 49 9.08 -5.12 4.08
CA VAL A 49 8.54 -4.72 2.76
C VAL A 49 7.21 -5.41 2.49
N GLY A 50 7.10 -6.72 2.76
CA GLY A 50 5.82 -7.44 2.61
C GLY A 50 4.66 -6.80 3.40
N ARG A 51 4.85 -6.53 4.68
CA ARG A 51 3.83 -5.88 5.51
C ARG A 51 3.46 -4.49 5.01
N TYR A 52 4.43 -3.66 4.62
CA TYR A 52 4.11 -2.30 4.20
C TYR A 52 3.37 -2.29 2.85
N LEU A 53 3.71 -3.19 1.92
CA LEU A 53 2.93 -3.40 0.70
C LEU A 53 1.49 -3.81 1.00
N ALA A 54 1.29 -4.71 1.97
CA ALA A 54 -0.05 -5.14 2.37
C ALA A 54 -0.83 -4.01 3.03
N ILE A 55 -0.21 -3.18 3.89
CA ILE A 55 -0.86 -2.05 4.57
C ILE A 55 -1.45 -1.08 3.54
N GLU A 56 -0.65 -0.64 2.58
CA GLU A 56 -1.08 0.29 1.54
C GLU A 56 -2.07 -0.36 0.57
N GLY A 57 -1.79 -1.60 0.15
CA GLY A 57 -2.65 -2.34 -0.77
C GLY A 57 -4.02 -2.64 -0.20
N LEU A 58 -4.12 -2.96 1.10
CA LEU A 58 -5.39 -3.20 1.79
C LEU A 58 -6.18 -1.91 1.98
N ALA A 59 -5.53 -0.81 2.37
CA ALA A 59 -6.20 0.47 2.55
C ALA A 59 -6.82 0.97 1.24
N GLU A 60 -6.08 0.88 0.14
CA GLU A 60 -6.59 1.24 -1.19
C GLU A 60 -7.69 0.28 -1.67
N SER A 61 -7.52 -1.03 -1.45
CA SER A 61 -8.53 -2.03 -1.82
C SER A 61 -9.83 -1.89 -1.02
N PHE A 62 -9.73 -1.50 0.25
CA PHE A 62 -10.89 -1.19 1.10
C PHE A 62 -11.61 0.08 0.65
N ALA A 63 -10.87 1.14 0.31
CA ALA A 63 -11.47 2.33 -0.26
C ALA A 63 -12.19 2.02 -1.59
N ALA A 64 -11.55 1.23 -2.47
CA ALA A 64 -12.13 0.79 -3.74
C ALA A 64 -13.39 -0.06 -3.56
N SER A 65 -13.44 -0.95 -2.56
CA SER A 65 -14.63 -1.78 -2.32
C SER A 65 -15.85 -0.98 -1.87
N MET A 66 -15.63 0.19 -1.25
CA MET A 66 -16.71 1.07 -0.79
C MET A 66 -17.14 2.10 -1.83
N PHE A 67 -16.19 2.64 -2.62
CA PHE A 67 -16.43 3.80 -3.47
C PHE A 67 -16.20 3.55 -4.96
N GLY A 68 -15.61 2.43 -5.36
CA GLY A 68 -15.30 2.11 -6.76
C GLY A 68 -13.82 2.32 -7.12
N GLU A 69 -13.34 1.56 -8.10
CA GLU A 69 -11.94 1.61 -8.57
C GLU A 69 -11.60 2.94 -9.26
N GLU A 70 -12.59 3.67 -9.79
CA GLU A 70 -12.40 4.98 -10.40
C GLU A 70 -11.92 6.06 -9.41
N HIS A 71 -12.09 5.83 -8.11
CA HIS A 71 -11.72 6.75 -7.05
C HIS A 71 -10.34 6.47 -6.43
N ILE A 72 -9.63 5.44 -6.88
CA ILE A 72 -8.30 5.12 -6.36
C ILE A 72 -7.26 6.20 -6.69
N GLY A 73 -6.20 6.23 -5.89
CA GLY A 73 -5.14 7.22 -5.93
C GLY A 73 -4.21 7.10 -7.15
N PRO A 74 -3.62 8.23 -7.60
CA PRO A 74 -2.70 8.25 -8.74
C PRO A 74 -1.41 7.46 -8.50
N TRP A 75 -1.05 7.19 -7.24
CA TRP A 75 0.08 6.36 -6.84
C TRP A 75 -0.08 4.89 -7.25
N VAL A 76 -1.31 4.42 -7.42
CA VAL A 76 -1.60 3.09 -7.96
C VAL A 76 -1.78 3.16 -9.47
N THR A 77 -2.63 4.05 -9.98
CA THR A 77 -2.95 4.10 -11.41
C THR A 77 -1.83 4.66 -12.28
N GLY A 78 -0.90 5.41 -11.69
CA GLY A 78 0.19 6.09 -12.40
C GLY A 78 1.41 5.22 -12.68
N VAL A 79 1.54 4.07 -12.01
CA VAL A 79 2.67 3.14 -12.21
C VAL A 79 2.19 1.96 -13.04
N GLN A 80 2.66 1.86 -14.29
CA GLN A 80 2.18 0.85 -15.24
C GLN A 80 3.33 0.30 -16.09
N GLY A 81 3.06 -0.76 -16.84
CA GLY A 81 3.99 -1.30 -17.85
C GLY A 81 5.36 -1.63 -17.28
N ALA A 82 6.41 -1.09 -17.91
CA ALA A 82 7.80 -1.37 -17.55
C ALA A 82 8.16 -0.92 -16.12
N ASP A 83 7.54 0.15 -15.62
CA ASP A 83 7.79 0.65 -14.27
C ASP A 83 7.19 -0.30 -13.23
N LEU A 84 5.96 -0.77 -13.46
CA LEU A 84 5.33 -1.74 -12.57
C LEU A 84 6.12 -3.07 -12.53
N GLU A 85 6.57 -3.56 -13.68
CA GLU A 85 7.41 -4.78 -13.74
C GLU A 85 8.77 -4.57 -13.06
N THR A 86 9.37 -3.39 -13.21
CA THR A 86 10.63 -3.05 -12.53
C THR A 86 10.45 -3.01 -11.02
N ALA A 87 9.40 -2.34 -10.53
CA ALA A 87 9.06 -2.28 -9.11
C ALA A 87 8.81 -3.69 -8.55
N ARG A 88 8.01 -4.51 -9.24
CA ARG A 88 7.69 -5.89 -8.84
C ARG A 88 8.95 -6.74 -8.72
N ARG A 89 9.89 -6.64 -9.68
CA ARG A 89 11.16 -7.37 -9.67
C ARG A 89 12.11 -6.93 -8.54
N ILE A 90 12.13 -5.65 -8.20
CA ILE A 90 12.94 -5.16 -7.08
C ILE A 90 12.36 -5.68 -5.77
N ILE A 91 11.05 -5.52 -5.58
CA ILE A 91 10.33 -5.95 -4.38
C ILE A 91 10.48 -7.45 -4.14
N SER A 92 10.43 -8.28 -5.18
CA SER A 92 10.49 -9.74 -5.02
C SER A 92 11.77 -10.22 -4.34
N LYS A 93 12.86 -9.44 -4.44
CA LYS A 93 14.15 -9.75 -3.82
C LYS A 93 14.34 -9.13 -2.44
N SER A 94 13.32 -8.46 -1.92
CA SER A 94 13.47 -7.57 -0.76
C SER A 94 12.33 -7.66 0.25
N LEU A 95 11.42 -8.63 0.11
CA LEU A 95 10.26 -8.80 1.01
C LEU A 95 10.66 -8.84 2.50
N ASP A 96 11.79 -9.47 2.83
CA ASP A 96 12.28 -9.64 4.19
C ASP A 96 13.07 -8.44 4.75
N VAL A 97 13.30 -7.38 3.96
CA VAL A 97 13.94 -6.15 4.46
C VAL A 97 13.07 -5.52 5.54
N ARG A 98 13.68 -5.11 6.65
CA ARG A 98 13.00 -4.67 7.88
C ARG A 98 13.36 -3.25 8.29
N GLY A 99 12.45 -2.64 9.05
CA GLY A 99 12.61 -1.33 9.66
C GLY A 99 12.17 -0.20 8.74
N PHE A 100 11.35 0.72 9.26
CA PHE A 100 10.63 1.70 8.45
C PHE A 100 11.56 2.56 7.57
N MET A 101 12.73 2.93 8.10
CA MET A 101 13.71 3.77 7.39
C MET A 101 14.25 3.12 6.11
N GLU A 102 14.36 1.79 6.09
CA GLU A 102 14.81 1.04 4.91
C GLU A 102 13.62 0.65 4.02
N VAL A 103 12.54 0.15 4.63
CA VAL A 103 11.36 -0.32 3.89
C VAL A 103 10.73 0.78 3.05
N ARG A 104 10.67 2.02 3.56
CA ARG A 104 10.02 3.15 2.86
C ARG A 104 10.59 3.44 1.47
N LYS A 105 11.86 3.08 1.21
CA LYS A 105 12.51 3.25 -0.10
C LYS A 105 11.82 2.40 -1.19
N TYR A 106 11.29 1.24 -0.80
CA TYR A 106 10.59 0.32 -1.70
C TYR A 106 9.14 0.76 -1.97
N ILE A 107 8.53 1.48 -1.04
CA ILE A 107 7.15 1.95 -1.20
C ILE A 107 7.11 3.22 -2.05
N PHE A 108 7.94 4.20 -1.67
CA PHE A 108 7.92 5.52 -2.28
C PHE A 108 8.71 5.61 -3.59
N GLY A 109 9.74 4.78 -3.76
CA GLY A 109 10.66 4.84 -4.90
C GLY A 109 11.37 6.18 -5.01
N GLU A 110 11.80 6.55 -6.22
CA GLU A 110 12.48 7.82 -6.56
C GLU A 110 11.61 9.05 -6.24
N HIS A 111 11.51 9.40 -4.97
CA HIS A 111 10.59 10.42 -4.46
C HIS A 111 11.29 11.79 -4.30
N PRO A 112 10.75 12.90 -4.83
CA PRO A 112 11.42 14.21 -4.79
C PRO A 112 11.76 14.72 -3.38
N MET A 113 10.96 14.35 -2.39
CA MET A 113 11.19 14.70 -0.97
C MET A 113 12.08 13.69 -0.22
N MET A 114 12.62 12.68 -0.91
CA MET A 114 13.51 11.67 -0.33
C MET A 114 14.71 11.43 -1.25
N PRO A 115 15.67 12.37 -1.29
CA PRO A 115 16.83 12.29 -2.17
C PRO A 115 17.63 10.99 -2.04
N GLU A 116 17.59 10.34 -0.86
CA GLU A 116 18.25 9.06 -0.63
C GLU A 116 17.69 7.88 -1.45
N THR A 117 16.54 8.06 -2.10
CA THR A 117 15.89 7.05 -2.95
C THR A 117 16.22 7.20 -4.44
N GLN A 118 16.87 8.31 -4.84
CA GLN A 118 17.04 8.68 -6.24
C GLN A 118 17.88 7.66 -7.04
N ASP A 119 18.90 7.05 -6.42
CA ASP A 119 19.76 6.05 -7.07
C ASP A 119 19.30 4.61 -6.79
N PHE A 120 18.14 4.42 -6.15
CA PHE A 120 17.66 3.10 -5.76
C PHE A 120 17.07 2.31 -6.95
N GLY A 121 16.71 3.01 -8.04
CA GLY A 121 16.14 2.43 -9.25
C GLY A 121 14.70 1.90 -9.09
N MET A 122 14.07 2.18 -7.94
CA MET A 122 12.65 1.90 -7.71
C MET A 122 11.81 3.05 -8.30
N PRO A 123 10.90 2.77 -9.24
CA PRO A 123 10.02 3.80 -9.80
C PRO A 123 9.22 4.52 -8.72
N PHE A 124 8.97 5.82 -8.94
CA PHE A 124 8.13 6.63 -8.05
C PHE A 124 6.79 5.94 -7.77
N CYS A 125 6.45 5.80 -6.49
CA CYS A 125 5.27 5.08 -5.99
C CYS A 125 5.17 3.59 -6.36
N GLY A 126 6.27 2.97 -6.82
CA GLY A 126 6.26 1.59 -7.29
C GLY A 126 5.70 0.58 -6.31
N GLY A 127 6.00 0.72 -5.02
CA GLY A 127 5.46 -0.19 -4.00
C GLY A 127 3.98 -0.02 -3.72
N TYR A 128 3.40 1.18 -3.86
CA TYR A 128 1.94 1.34 -3.75
C TYR A 128 1.20 0.51 -4.79
N ALA A 129 1.63 0.62 -6.06
CA ALA A 129 1.02 -0.13 -7.15
C ALA A 129 1.22 -1.64 -7.00
N VAL A 130 2.44 -2.09 -6.67
CA VAL A 130 2.73 -3.51 -6.44
C VAL A 130 1.92 -4.05 -5.26
N GLY A 131 1.82 -3.31 -4.16
CA GLY A 131 1.03 -3.67 -2.99
C GLY A 131 -0.46 -3.81 -3.33
N TYR A 132 -1.03 -2.85 -4.05
CA TYR A 132 -2.41 -2.94 -4.53
C TYR A 132 -2.64 -4.19 -5.38
N HIS A 133 -1.82 -4.43 -6.41
CA HIS A 133 -2.01 -5.59 -7.28
C HIS A 133 -1.80 -6.93 -6.57
N ALA A 134 -0.87 -7.01 -5.62
CA ALA A 134 -0.67 -8.20 -4.78
C ALA A 134 -1.89 -8.48 -3.89
N VAL A 135 -2.42 -7.45 -3.22
CA VAL A 135 -3.63 -7.59 -2.40
C VAL A 135 -4.83 -7.96 -3.26
N GLN A 136 -5.02 -7.33 -4.42
CA GLN A 136 -6.08 -7.69 -5.36
C GLN A 136 -5.98 -9.16 -5.82
N ALA A 137 -4.76 -9.66 -6.07
CA ALA A 137 -4.55 -11.07 -6.39
C ALA A 137 -4.91 -11.99 -5.22
N TYR A 138 -4.61 -11.59 -3.98
CA TYR A 138 -5.00 -12.32 -2.78
C TYR A 138 -6.53 -12.33 -2.57
N LEU A 139 -7.20 -11.19 -2.75
CA LEU A 139 -8.65 -11.05 -2.58
C LEU A 139 -9.47 -11.83 -3.62
N ARG A 140 -8.92 -12.08 -4.82
CA ARG A 140 -9.56 -12.93 -5.84
C ARG A 140 -9.62 -14.40 -5.45
N LYS A 141 -8.93 -14.83 -4.38
CA LYS A 141 -9.01 -16.21 -3.90
C LYS A 141 -10.37 -16.49 -3.26
N PRO A 142 -10.90 -17.72 -3.38
CA PRO A 142 -12.20 -18.06 -2.81
C PRO A 142 -12.27 -17.84 -1.29
N GLY A 143 -13.34 -17.19 -0.82
CA GLY A 143 -13.62 -17.03 0.62
C GLY A 143 -12.75 -16.01 1.35
N ILE A 144 -12.07 -15.12 0.61
CA ILE A 144 -11.32 -13.99 1.17
C ILE A 144 -12.13 -12.71 0.95
N SER A 145 -12.58 -12.08 2.03
CA SER A 145 -13.15 -10.73 1.99
C SER A 145 -12.10 -9.70 2.43
N ILE A 146 -12.34 -8.42 2.13
CA ILE A 146 -11.44 -7.34 2.53
C ILE A 146 -11.35 -7.20 4.05
N GLU A 147 -12.44 -7.45 4.77
CA GLU A 147 -12.50 -7.41 6.23
C GLU A 147 -11.66 -8.54 6.84
N LYS A 148 -11.77 -9.75 6.29
CA LYS A 148 -10.94 -10.89 6.70
C LYS A 148 -9.45 -10.64 6.41
N ALA A 149 -9.15 -10.09 5.24
CA ALA A 149 -7.78 -9.76 4.86
C ALA A 149 -7.18 -8.67 5.77
N THR A 150 -7.99 -7.69 6.22
CA THR A 150 -7.53 -6.57 7.08
C THR A 150 -6.91 -7.02 8.40
N ILE A 151 -7.32 -8.17 8.94
CA ILE A 151 -6.79 -8.74 10.19
C ILE A 151 -5.80 -9.90 9.96
N THR A 152 -5.46 -10.20 8.71
CA THR A 152 -4.47 -11.23 8.34
C THR A 152 -3.08 -10.61 8.32
N ASP A 153 -2.04 -11.37 8.68
CA ASP A 153 -0.66 -10.86 8.65
C ASP A 153 -0.26 -10.46 7.22
N GLY A 154 0.34 -9.27 7.08
CA GLY A 154 0.67 -8.70 5.78
C GLY A 154 1.69 -9.53 4.99
N ASP A 155 2.67 -10.15 5.64
CA ASP A 155 3.63 -11.02 4.95
C ASP A 155 2.93 -12.29 4.43
N GLU A 156 1.96 -12.81 5.19
CA GLU A 156 1.12 -13.93 4.73
C GLU A 156 0.31 -13.55 3.48
N ILE A 157 -0.34 -12.38 3.48
CA ILE A 157 -1.09 -11.88 2.32
C ILE A 157 -0.19 -11.78 1.10
N ILE A 158 0.97 -11.13 1.22
CA ILE A 158 1.87 -10.93 0.09
C ILE A 158 2.41 -12.26 -0.42
N LYS A 159 2.87 -13.15 0.46
CA LYS A 159 3.36 -14.49 0.08
C LYS A 159 2.26 -15.34 -0.57
N ALA A 160 1.04 -15.26 -0.04
CA ALA A 160 -0.08 -16.01 -0.57
C ALA A 160 -0.61 -15.41 -1.87
N SER A 161 -0.42 -14.13 -2.16
CA SER A 161 -1.00 -13.45 -3.33
C SER A 161 -0.73 -14.17 -4.66
N GLY A 162 0.45 -14.81 -4.79
CA GLY A 162 0.92 -15.37 -6.06
C GLY A 162 1.29 -14.32 -7.11
N TYR A 163 1.30 -13.04 -6.74
CA TYR A 163 1.65 -11.92 -7.64
C TYR A 163 3.15 -11.65 -7.67
N ILE A 164 3.81 -11.87 -6.53
CA ILE A 164 5.25 -11.66 -6.36
C ILE A 164 5.91 -13.04 -6.35
N GLU A 165 6.78 -13.30 -7.32
CA GLU A 165 7.50 -14.57 -7.45
C GLU A 165 8.78 -14.50 -6.63
N ASN A 166 8.98 -15.46 -5.71
CA ASN A 166 10.21 -15.60 -4.92
C ASN A 166 11.35 -16.22 -5.74
#